data_AF-A0A840J601-F1
#
_entry.id   AF-A0A840J601-F1
#
_cell.length_a   1.000
_cell.length_b   1.000
_cell.length_c   1.000
_cell.angle_alpha   90.00
_cell.angle_beta   90.00
_cell.angle_gamma   90.00
#
_symmetry.space_group_name_H-M   'P 1'
#
loop_
_entity.id
_entity.type
_entity.pdbx_description
1 polymer ?
#
loop_
_entity_poly.entity_id
_entity_poly.type
_entity_poly.pdbx_seq_one_letter_code
_entity_poly.pdbx_strand_id
1 'polypeptide(L)'
;MPDSAFRPRMPGRLRAALAFVFVQALFNGFFGVLMQVEVSDRQDHGQDVDGVLYFAEFVSYFFAVALVASAVIILLGYDWGRWPLLVLEGLAALNGVITLVSGGFTALVGLLLAALVISTLFHDTVRSWFDAKAYQRRGGSAA
;
A
#
# COMPACT_ATOMS: atom_id res chain seq x y z
N MET A 1 -21.62 -30.79 -19.32
CA MET A 1 -21.67 -29.70 -18.33
C MET A 1 -20.91 -28.54 -18.93
N PRO A 2 -21.49 -27.34 -19.09
CA PRO A 2 -20.69 -26.18 -19.48
C PRO A 2 -19.64 -25.94 -18.40
N ASP A 3 -18.38 -25.82 -18.81
CA ASP A 3 -17.25 -25.55 -17.94
C ASP A 3 -17.59 -24.36 -17.03
N SER A 4 -17.74 -24.61 -15.73
CA SER A 4 -17.79 -23.54 -14.76
C SER A 4 -16.48 -22.78 -14.88
N ALA A 5 -16.49 -21.64 -15.58
CA ALA A 5 -15.32 -20.83 -15.86
C ALA A 5 -14.43 -20.75 -14.61
N PHE A 6 -13.27 -21.43 -14.66
CA PHE A 6 -12.37 -21.57 -13.53
C PHE A 6 -11.94 -20.16 -13.10
N ARG A 7 -12.58 -19.58 -12.08
CA ARG A 7 -12.19 -18.28 -11.54
C ARG A 7 -11.00 -18.51 -10.61
N PRO A 8 -9.78 -18.03 -10.94
CA PRO A 8 -8.62 -18.21 -10.10
C PRO A 8 -8.89 -17.56 -8.76
N ARG A 9 -9.00 -18.38 -7.71
CA ARG A 9 -9.19 -17.88 -6.35
C ARG A 9 -7.96 -17.11 -5.92
N MET A 10 -8.16 -15.92 -5.37
CA MET A 10 -7.08 -15.09 -4.87
C MET A 10 -6.34 -15.82 -3.73
N PRO A 11 -4.99 -15.89 -3.76
CA PRO A 11 -4.24 -16.51 -2.68
C PRO A 11 -4.52 -15.83 -1.35
N GLY A 12 -4.78 -16.60 -0.28
CA GLY A 12 -5.12 -16.05 1.04
C GLY A 12 -4.04 -15.12 1.60
N ARG A 13 -2.76 -15.42 1.32
CA ARG A 13 -1.61 -14.57 1.69
C ARG A 13 -1.67 -13.21 1.01
N LEU A 14 -2.01 -13.16 -0.30
CA LEU A 14 -2.19 -11.91 -1.03
C LEU A 14 -3.36 -11.11 -0.45
N ARG A 15 -4.47 -11.77 -0.10
CA ARG A 15 -5.62 -11.10 0.52
C ARG A 15 -5.24 -10.46 1.86
N ALA A 16 -4.48 -11.16 2.70
CA ALA A 16 -4.00 -10.63 3.97
C ALA A 16 -3.02 -9.46 3.78
N ALA A 17 -2.08 -9.58 2.83
CA ALA A 17 -1.15 -8.50 2.50
C ALA A 17 -1.89 -7.24 2.02
N LEU A 18 -2.88 -7.38 1.14
CA LEU A 18 -3.67 -6.22 0.69
C LEU A 18 -4.54 -5.63 1.78
N ALA A 19 -5.14 -6.45 2.66
CA ALA A 19 -5.88 -5.94 3.82
C ALA A 19 -4.98 -5.09 4.72
N PHE A 20 -3.74 -5.54 4.95
CA PHE A 20 -2.75 -4.75 5.67
C PHE A 20 -2.42 -3.43 4.95
N VAL A 21 -2.17 -3.46 3.64
CA VAL A 21 -1.91 -2.25 2.84
C VAL A 21 -3.07 -1.25 2.92
N PHE A 22 -4.32 -1.72 2.92
CA PHE A 22 -5.48 -0.83 3.11
C PHE A 22 -5.50 -0.19 4.49
N VAL A 23 -5.22 -0.96 5.55
CA VAL A 23 -5.12 -0.43 6.91
C VAL A 23 -3.98 0.61 7.00
N GLN A 24 -2.83 0.33 6.39
CA GLN A 24 -1.71 1.27 6.31
C GLN A 24 -2.10 2.56 5.57
N ALA A 25 -2.85 2.46 4.48
CA ALA A 25 -3.33 3.62 3.76
C ALA A 25 -4.30 4.46 4.59
N LEU A 26 -5.19 3.82 5.37
CA LEU A 26 -6.07 4.51 6.31
C LEU A 26 -5.29 5.26 7.38
N PHE A 27 -4.24 4.64 7.94
CA PHE A 27 -3.38 5.32 8.91
C PHE A 27 -2.66 6.52 8.28
N ASN A 28 -2.13 6.40 7.06
CA ASN A 28 -1.55 7.54 6.36
C ASN A 28 -2.58 8.66 6.12
N GLY A 29 -3.80 8.33 5.68
CA GLY A 29 -4.86 9.32 5.54
C GLY A 29 -5.20 10.01 6.86
N PHE A 30 -5.31 9.23 7.94
CA PHE A 30 -5.58 9.75 9.29
C PHE A 30 -4.46 10.67 9.80
N PHE A 31 -3.19 10.28 9.62
CA PHE A 31 -2.05 11.13 9.96
C PHE A 31 -2.04 12.43 9.15
N GLY A 32 -2.36 12.37 7.85
CA GLY A 32 -2.54 13.57 7.02
C GLY A 32 -3.58 14.52 7.61
N VAL A 33 -4.74 14.01 8.02
CA VAL A 33 -5.80 14.81 8.65
C VAL A 33 -5.31 15.44 9.97
N LEU A 34 -4.58 14.70 10.81
CA LEU A 34 -4.03 15.24 12.05
C LEU A 34 -3.06 16.39 11.79
N MET A 35 -2.17 16.25 10.79
CA MET A 35 -1.25 17.31 10.40
C MET A 35 -1.99 18.52 9.84
N GLN A 36 -3.03 18.31 9.03
CA GLN A 36 -3.86 19.39 8.51
C GLN A 36 -4.59 20.17 9.61
N VAL A 37 -5.10 19.47 10.64
CA VAL A 37 -5.73 20.09 11.81
C VAL A 37 -4.72 20.96 12.56
N GLU A 38 -3.50 20.46 12.79
CA GLU A 38 -2.42 21.21 13.43
C GLU A 38 -2.01 22.44 12.61
N VAL A 39 -1.88 22.30 11.28
CA VAL A 39 -1.63 23.41 10.35
C VAL A 39 -2.72 24.49 10.50
N SER A 40 -3.98 24.07 10.48
CA SER A 40 -5.14 24.97 10.55
C SER A 40 -5.18 25.70 11.89
N ASP A 41 -4.95 24.99 13.00
CA ASP A 41 -4.92 25.58 14.34
C ASP A 41 -3.84 26.66 14.47
N ARG A 42 -2.63 26.40 13.94
CA ARG A 42 -1.54 27.40 13.95
C ARG A 42 -1.88 28.63 13.10
N GLN A 43 -2.51 28.45 11.94
CA GLN A 43 -2.96 29.56 11.10
C GLN A 43 -4.01 30.41 11.80
N ASP A 44 -4.98 29.78 12.46
CA ASP A 44 -6.06 30.46 13.18
C ASP A 44 -5.53 31.30 14.35
N HIS A 45 -4.42 30.87 14.97
CA HIS A 45 -3.73 31.61 16.03
C HIS A 45 -2.67 32.61 15.51
N GLY A 46 -2.54 32.80 14.20
CA GLY A 46 -1.57 33.71 13.58
C GLY A 46 -0.11 33.28 13.79
N GLN A 47 0.13 31.99 14.00
CA GLN A 47 1.46 31.42 14.18
C GLN A 47 2.08 31.02 12.84
N ASP A 48 3.40 31.07 12.76
CA ASP A 48 4.13 30.54 11.61
C ASP A 48 4.00 29.01 11.56
N VAL A 49 3.60 28.51 10.39
CA VAL A 49 3.52 27.07 10.12
C VAL A 49 4.83 26.62 9.49
N ASP A 50 5.48 25.64 10.12
CA ASP A 50 6.69 25.04 9.58
C ASP A 50 6.40 24.34 8.24
N GLY A 51 7.21 24.61 7.22
CA GLY A 51 7.11 23.96 5.92
C GLY A 51 7.24 22.44 6.00
N VAL A 52 7.92 21.91 7.03
CA VAL A 52 7.99 20.47 7.30
C VAL A 52 6.61 19.87 7.59
N LEU A 53 5.72 20.62 8.23
CA LEU A 53 4.39 20.15 8.58
C LEU A 53 3.50 19.98 7.33
N TYR A 54 3.52 20.96 6.42
CA TYR A 54 2.86 20.85 5.11
C TYR A 54 3.43 19.72 4.26
N PHE A 55 4.76 19.56 4.28
CA PHE A 55 5.40 18.47 3.56
C PHE A 55 4.96 17.10 4.11
N ALA A 56 4.93 16.95 5.44
CA ALA A 56 4.47 15.73 6.10
C ALA A 56 3.01 15.43 5.80
N GLU A 57 2.12 16.43 5.85
CA GLU A 57 0.71 16.31 5.46
C GLU A 57 0.58 15.79 4.02
N PHE A 58 1.23 16.47 3.07
CA PHE A 58 1.20 16.11 1.65
C PHE A 58 1.71 14.68 1.41
N VAL A 59 2.85 14.33 1.99
CA VAL A 59 3.43 12.99 1.88
C VAL A 59 2.47 11.93 2.45
N SER A 60 1.81 12.21 3.58
CA SER A 60 0.85 11.29 4.18
C SER A 60 -0.32 11.00 3.24
N TYR A 61 -0.93 12.04 2.66
CA TYR A 61 -2.01 11.86 1.68
C TYR A 61 -1.55 11.18 0.40
N PHE A 62 -0.36 11.53 -0.09
CA PHE A 62 0.23 10.88 -1.25
C PHE A 62 0.39 9.36 -1.03
N PHE A 63 0.95 8.96 0.11
CA PHE A 63 1.09 7.54 0.47
C PHE A 63 -0.27 6.85 0.59
N ALA A 64 -1.25 7.48 1.23
CA ALA A 64 -2.60 6.93 1.36
C ALA A 64 -3.22 6.61 -0.02
N VAL A 65 -3.21 7.59 -0.92
CA VAL A 65 -3.78 7.44 -2.27
C VAL A 65 -3.00 6.42 -3.10
N ALA A 66 -1.66 6.48 -3.06
CA ALA A 66 -0.81 5.62 -3.87
C ALA A 66 -0.89 4.14 -3.42
N LEU A 67 -0.98 3.88 -2.11
CA LEU A 67 -1.17 2.53 -1.56
C LEU A 67 -2.54 1.97 -1.96
N VAL A 68 -3.61 2.76 -1.83
CA VAL A 68 -4.96 2.35 -2.27
C VAL A 68 -4.99 2.05 -3.76
N ALA A 69 -4.47 2.95 -4.59
CA ALA A 69 -4.41 2.75 -6.04
C ALA A 69 -3.66 1.47 -6.40
N SER A 70 -2.49 1.24 -5.79
CA SER A 70 -1.69 0.03 -6.02
C SER A 70 -2.43 -1.24 -5.58
N ALA A 71 -3.06 -1.22 -4.40
CA ALA A 71 -3.84 -2.34 -3.90
C ALA A 71 -5.04 -2.66 -4.79
N VAL A 72 -5.74 -1.64 -5.29
CA VAL A 72 -6.87 -1.80 -6.24
C VAL A 72 -6.39 -2.40 -7.56
N ILE A 73 -5.29 -1.90 -8.13
CA ILE A 73 -4.70 -2.44 -9.36
C ILE A 73 -4.35 -3.94 -9.18
N ILE A 74 -3.77 -4.30 -8.03
CA ILE A 74 -3.46 -5.70 -7.70
C ILE A 74 -4.74 -6.53 -7.53
N LEU A 75 -5.78 -6.01 -6.87
CA LEU A 75 -7.08 -6.70 -6.72
C LEU A 75 -7.74 -6.98 -8.08
N LEU A 76 -7.62 -6.06 -9.02
CA LEU A 76 -8.06 -6.23 -10.41
C LEU A 76 -7.21 -7.26 -11.19
N GLY A 77 -6.14 -7.76 -10.58
CA GLY A 77 -5.26 -8.80 -11.13
C GLY A 77 -4.25 -8.24 -12.13
N TYR A 78 -3.92 -6.96 -12.06
CA TYR A 78 -2.82 -6.39 -12.85
C TYR A 78 -1.52 -6.53 -12.04
N ASP A 79 -0.56 -7.22 -12.63
CA ASP A 79 0.74 -7.51 -12.02
C ASP A 79 1.62 -6.26 -11.88
N TRP A 80 1.49 -5.29 -12.79
CA TRP A 80 2.28 -4.05 -12.74
C TRP A 80 2.04 -3.21 -11.48
N GLY A 81 0.88 -3.36 -10.82
CA GLY A 81 0.56 -2.68 -9.55
C GLY A 81 1.50 -3.06 -8.40
N ARG A 82 2.27 -4.14 -8.55
CA ARG A 82 3.30 -4.57 -7.58
C ARG A 82 4.48 -3.62 -7.51
N TRP A 83 4.84 -2.95 -8.60
CA TRP A 83 6.01 -2.08 -8.64
C TRP A 83 5.82 -0.79 -7.83
N PRO A 84 4.73 -0.03 -8.02
CA PRO A 84 4.45 1.11 -7.16
C PRO A 84 4.34 0.72 -5.69
N LEU A 85 3.66 -0.39 -5.38
CA LEU A 85 3.55 -0.89 -4.01
C LEU A 85 4.92 -1.23 -3.41
N LEU A 86 5.80 -1.90 -4.17
CA LEU A 86 7.15 -2.21 -3.72
C LEU A 86 7.96 -0.94 -3.39
N VAL A 87 7.85 0.10 -4.23
CA VAL A 87 8.53 1.38 -3.98
C VAL A 87 8.00 2.04 -2.72
N LEU A 88 6.68 2.11 -2.54
CA LEU A 88 6.06 2.70 -1.34
C LEU A 88 6.42 1.94 -0.07
N GLU A 89 6.33 0.61 -0.09
CA GLU A 89 6.74 -0.23 1.05
C GLU A 89 8.25 -0.11 1.33
N GLY A 90 9.07 0.04 0.30
CA GLY A 90 10.51 0.26 0.45
C GLY A 90 10.82 1.60 1.14
N LEU A 91 10.13 2.68 0.75
CA LEU A 91 10.25 3.98 1.40
C LEU A 91 9.74 3.96 2.84
N ALA A 92 8.60 3.29 3.08
CA ALA A 92 8.05 3.13 4.43
C ALA A 92 9.00 2.31 5.33
N ALA A 93 9.59 1.25 4.78
CA ALA A 93 10.60 0.46 5.48
C ALA A 93 11.86 1.28 5.77
N LEU A 94 12.36 2.09 4.83
CA LEU A 94 13.49 2.97 5.07
C LEU A 94 13.20 3.93 6.24
N ASN A 95 12.02 4.56 6.25
CA ASN A 95 11.60 5.40 7.36
C ASN A 95 11.48 4.62 8.69
N GLY A 96 11.00 3.38 8.63
CA GLY A 96 10.97 2.47 9.76
C GLY A 96 12.37 2.17 10.33
N VAL A 97 13.36 1.96 9.48
CA VAL A 97 14.76 1.76 9.91
C VAL A 97 15.29 3.01 10.61
N ILE A 98 15.07 4.20 10.04
CA ILE A 98 15.49 5.48 10.66
C ILE A 98 14.85 5.64 12.04
N THR A 99 13.54 5.35 12.15
CA THR A 99 12.80 5.43 13.40
C THR A 99 13.33 4.45 14.44
N LEU A 100 13.62 3.21 14.02
CA LEU A 100 14.17 2.18 14.90
C LEU A 100 15.54 2.56 15.47
N VAL A 101 16.44 3.06 14.63
CA VAL A 101 17.78 3.53 15.05
C VAL A 101 17.69 4.76 15.95
N SER A 102 16.63 5.56 15.81
CA SER A 102 16.34 6.70 16.67
C SER A 102 15.70 6.32 18.02
N GLY A 103 15.56 5.01 18.32
CA GLY A 103 15.03 4.50 19.58
C GLY A 103 13.54 4.12 19.56
N GLY A 104 12.87 4.26 18.41
CA GLY A 104 11.46 3.91 18.24
C GLY A 104 11.25 2.43 17.94
N PHE A 105 11.25 1.58 18.97
CA PHE A 105 11.08 0.12 18.81
C PHE A 105 9.75 -0.31 18.16
N THR A 106 8.72 0.53 18.18
CA THR A 106 7.44 0.30 17.48
C THR A 106 7.63 0.15 15.97
N ALA A 107 8.68 0.73 15.40
CA ALA A 107 8.99 0.62 13.97
C ALA A 107 9.34 -0.83 13.53
N LEU A 108 9.74 -1.70 14.46
CA LEU A 108 10.03 -3.11 14.16
C LEU A 108 8.80 -3.82 13.58
N VAL A 109 7.61 -3.53 14.10
CA VAL A 109 6.36 -4.13 13.62
C VAL A 109 6.09 -3.70 12.18
N GLY A 110 6.24 -2.41 11.88
CA GLY A 110 6.10 -1.89 10.52
C GLY A 110 7.08 -2.54 9.54
N LEU A 111 8.34 -2.70 9.94
CA LEU A 111 9.38 -3.35 9.13
C LEU A 111 9.05 -4.82 8.82
N LEU A 112 8.61 -5.57 9.82
CA LEU A 112 8.23 -6.98 9.63
C LEU A 112 7.04 -7.11 8.68
N LEU A 113 6.06 -6.20 8.79
CA LEU A 113 4.89 -6.19 7.93
C LEU A 113 5.23 -5.78 6.49
N ALA A 114 6.10 -4.78 6.30
CA ALA A 114 6.62 -4.43 4.97
C ALA A 114 7.34 -5.61 4.31
N ALA A 115 8.20 -6.31 5.05
CA ALA A 115 8.88 -7.51 4.57
C ALA A 115 7.89 -8.64 4.20
N LEU A 116 6.83 -8.82 5.00
CA LEU A 116 5.76 -9.77 4.72
C LEU A 116 5.00 -9.43 3.42
N VAL A 117 4.65 -8.15 3.22
CA VAL A 117 3.97 -7.68 2.00
C VAL A 117 4.85 -7.95 0.78
N ILE A 118 6.11 -7.49 0.83
CA ILE A 118 7.06 -7.65 -0.28
C ILE A 118 7.25 -9.14 -0.60
N SER A 119 7.56 -9.98 0.39
CA SER A 119 7.74 -11.42 0.15
C SER A 119 6.48 -12.10 -0.41
N THR A 120 5.29 -11.63 0.00
CA THR A 120 4.03 -12.16 -0.52
C THR A 120 3.79 -11.78 -1.98
N LEU A 121 4.08 -10.52 -2.37
CA LEU A 121 3.88 -10.07 -3.74
C LEU A 121 4.70 -10.88 -4.74
N PHE A 122 5.90 -11.32 -4.34
CA PHE A 122 6.83 -12.08 -5.19
C PHE A 122 6.75 -13.60 -5.04
N HIS A 123 5.79 -14.11 -4.26
CA HIS A 123 5.60 -15.55 -4.10
C HIS A 123 5.07 -16.21 -5.38
N ASP A 124 5.53 -17.42 -5.70
CA ASP A 124 5.15 -18.12 -6.94
C ASP A 124 3.64 -18.31 -7.08
N THR A 125 2.95 -18.63 -5.98
CA THR A 125 1.49 -18.74 -5.91
C THR A 125 0.77 -17.44 -6.30
N VAL A 126 1.34 -16.29 -5.97
CA VAL A 126 0.79 -14.99 -6.33
C VAL A 126 1.06 -14.69 -7.80
N ARG A 127 2.26 -15.02 -8.28
CA ARG A 127 2.62 -14.88 -9.69
C ARG A 127 1.72 -15.72 -10.60
N SER A 128 1.49 -16.99 -10.25
CA SER A 128 0.61 -17.86 -11.02
C SER A 128 -0.85 -17.39 -11.03
N TRP A 129 -1.30 -16.73 -9.95
CA TRP A 129 -2.63 -16.09 -9.93
C TRP A 129 -2.72 -14.92 -10.90
N PHE A 130 -1.69 -14.08 -10.99
CA PHE A 130 -1.62 -13.01 -11.99
C PHE A 130 -1.58 -13.54 -13.42
N ASP A 131 -0.79 -14.58 -13.67
CA ASP A 131 -0.69 -15.22 -15.00
C ASP A 131 -2.05 -15.79 -15.42
N ALA A 132 -2.76 -16.47 -14.51
CA ALA A 132 -4.10 -16.98 -14.76
C ALA A 132 -5.10 -15.84 -15.08
N LYS A 133 -5.03 -14.72 -14.35
CA LYS A 133 -5.85 -13.53 -14.63
C LYS A 133 -5.51 -12.89 -15.98
N ALA A 134 -4.24 -12.84 -16.36
CA ALA A 134 -3.79 -12.31 -17.64
C ALA A 134 -4.28 -13.19 -18.80
N TYR A 135 -4.22 -14.51 -18.66
CA TYR A 135 -4.75 -15.46 -19.63
C TYR A 135 -6.26 -15.26 -19.84
N GLN A 136 -7.04 -15.12 -18.76
CA GLN A 136 -8.48 -14.88 -18.84
C GLN A 136 -8.84 -13.59 -19.59
N ARG A 137 -8.09 -12.51 -19.36
CA ARG A 137 -8.32 -11.24 -20.08
C ARG A 137 -8.06 -11.39 -21.58
N ARG A 138 -7.01 -12.11 -21.97
CA ARG A 138 -6.68 -12.35 -23.38
C ARG A 138 -7.68 -13.29 -24.07
N GLY A 139 -8.11 -14.35 -23.38
CA GLY A 139 -9.10 -15.30 -23.90
C GLY A 139 -10.51 -14.70 -24.01
N GLY A 140 -10.88 -13.80 -23.10
CA GLY A 140 -12.16 -13.08 -23.17
C GLY A 140 -12.23 -11.99 -24.24
N SER A 141 -11.10 -11.56 -24.81
CA SER A 141 -11.06 -10.64 -25.96
C SER A 141 -11.23 -11.33 -27.32
N ALA A 142 -11.23 -12.67 -27.34
CA ALA A 142 -11.32 -13.47 -28.56
C ALA A 142 -12.70 -14.13 -28.76
N ALA A 143 -13.68 -13.82 -27.91
CA ALA A 143 -15.06 -14.28 -27.96
C ALA A 143 -15.99 -13.07 -28.11
#